data_AF-A0A7Y7Y6L6-F1
#
_entry.id   AF-A0A7Y7Y6L6-F1
#
_cell.length_a   1.000
_cell.length_b   1.000
_cell.length_c   1.000
_cell.angle_alpha   90.00
_cell.angle_beta   90.00
_cell.angle_gamma   90.00
#
_symmetry.space_group_name_H-M   'P 1'
#
loop_
_entity.id
_entity.type
_entity.pdbx_description
1 polymer ?
#
loop_
_entity_poly.entity_id
_entity_poly.type
_entity_poly.pdbx_seq_one_letter_code
_entity_poly.pdbx_strand_id
1 'polypeptide(L)'
;WSTLKQGLPWMGIVKNRCKSGDHYWVNAYVTPVFDGNQVIGYESVRIKPTAEQIRRAEALYQRINQGKSAVPQRDKWLPVLQDWLPFILVSQLSFMIGASLNSHW
;
A
#
# COMPACT_ATOMS: atom_id res chain seq x y z
N TRP A 1 -2.01 -2.41 -15.93
CA TRP A 1 -1.89 -3.12 -17.22
C TRP A 1 -0.67 -4.04 -17.27
N SER A 2 0.53 -3.62 -16.88
CA SER A 2 1.71 -4.51 -16.86
C SER A 2 1.44 -5.87 -16.18
N THR A 3 0.82 -5.87 -14.99
CA THR A 3 0.43 -7.08 -14.25
C THR A 3 -0.47 -8.02 -15.07
N LEU A 4 -1.58 -7.50 -15.60
CA LEU A 4 -2.54 -8.28 -16.37
C LEU A 4 -1.95 -8.81 -17.69
N LYS A 5 -1.02 -8.06 -18.32
CA LYS A 5 -0.31 -8.52 -19.53
C LYS A 5 0.71 -9.63 -19.24
N GLN A 6 1.15 -9.77 -17.99
CA GLN A 6 1.99 -10.88 -17.54
C GLN A 6 1.16 -12.13 -17.17
N GLY A 7 -0.16 -12.11 -17.40
CA GLY A 7 -1.04 -13.21 -17.02
C GLY A 7 -1.35 -13.26 -15.52
N LEU A 8 -1.02 -12.21 -14.76
CA LEU A 8 -1.25 -12.14 -13.33
C LEU A 8 -2.54 -11.38 -12.99
N PRO A 9 -3.29 -11.79 -11.96
CA PRO A 9 -4.45 -11.04 -11.51
C PRO A 9 -4.05 -9.67 -10.94
N TRP A 10 -4.98 -8.72 -11.00
CA TRP A 10 -4.80 -7.39 -10.44
C TRP A 10 -5.98 -7.02 -9.54
N MET A 11 -5.69 -6.31 -8.45
CA MET A 11 -6.71 -5.80 -7.54
C MET A 11 -6.47 -4.33 -7.22
N GLY A 12 -7.55 -3.57 -7.07
CA GLY A 12 -7.46 -2.18 -6.62
C GLY A 12 -8.80 -1.49 -6.44
N ILE A 13 -8.77 -0.41 -5.66
CA ILE A 13 -9.91 0.51 -5.53
C ILE A 13 -9.90 1.45 -6.73
N VAL A 14 -11.03 1.57 -7.43
CA VAL A 14 -11.17 2.40 -8.65
C VAL A 14 -12.34 3.36 -8.50
N LYS A 15 -12.12 4.63 -8.88
CA LYS A 15 -13.16 5.66 -9.00
C LYS A 15 -13.60 5.74 -10.46
N ASN A 16 -14.83 5.29 -10.74
CA ASN A 16 -15.41 5.33 -12.08
C ASN A 16 -16.34 6.54 -12.24
N ARG A 17 -16.42 7.08 -13.45
CA ARG A 17 -17.33 8.17 -13.82
C ARG A 17 -18.59 7.60 -14.49
N CYS A 18 -19.75 7.99 -13.99
CA CYS A 18 -21.06 7.67 -14.57
C CYS A 18 -21.30 8.47 -15.85
N LYS A 19 -22.21 7.98 -16.71
CA LYS A 19 -22.69 8.73 -17.88
C LYS A 19 -23.32 10.08 -17.49
N SER A 20 -23.98 10.15 -16.32
CA SER A 20 -24.56 11.37 -15.75
C SER A 20 -23.50 12.42 -15.34
N GLY A 21 -22.24 12.01 -15.20
CA GLY A 21 -21.16 12.86 -14.67
C GLY A 21 -20.81 12.58 -13.21
N ASP A 22 -21.63 11.82 -12.48
CA ASP A 22 -21.34 11.38 -11.10
C ASP A 22 -20.20 10.37 -11.04
N HIS A 23 -19.87 9.91 -9.83
CA HIS A 23 -18.85 8.88 -9.63
C HIS A 23 -19.30 7.78 -8.66
N TYR A 24 -18.73 6.60 -8.84
CA TYR A 24 -18.86 5.50 -7.90
C TYR A 24 -17.53 4.78 -7.71
N TRP A 25 -17.40 4.12 -6.56
CA TRP A 25 -16.20 3.41 -6.17
C TRP A 25 -16.41 1.91 -6.20
N VAL A 26 -15.42 1.18 -6.68
CA VAL A 26 -15.38 -0.29 -6.67
C VAL A 26 -14.05 -0.78 -6.11
N ASN A 27 -14.08 -1.85 -5.32
CA ASN A 27 -12.92 -2.71 -5.17
C ASN A 27 -12.98 -3.75 -6.29
N ALA A 28 -12.12 -3.59 -7.29
CA ALA A 28 -12.10 -4.40 -8.49
C ALA A 28 -11.00 -5.47 -8.38
N TYR A 29 -11.37 -6.72 -8.66
CA TYR A 29 -10.47 -7.82 -8.88
C TYR A 29 -10.59 -8.23 -10.35
N VAL A 30 -9.47 -8.25 -11.08
CA VAL A 30 -9.43 -8.53 -12.52
C VAL A 30 -8.49 -9.70 -12.77
N THR A 31 -9.00 -10.73 -13.45
CA THR A 31 -8.29 -11.97 -13.78
C THR A 31 -8.20 -12.16 -15.29
N PRO A 32 -7.01 -12.50 -15.84
CA PRO A 32 -6.93 -12.94 -17.22
C PRO A 32 -7.63 -14.30 -17.40
N VAL A 33 -8.34 -14.44 -18.52
CA VAL A 33 -8.96 -15.69 -18.97
C VAL A 33 -8.10 -16.27 -20.09
N PHE A 34 -7.78 -17.56 -19.99
CA PHE A 34 -6.85 -18.23 -20.89
C PHE A 34 -7.55 -19.27 -21.78
N ASP A 35 -7.08 -19.37 -23.02
CA ASP A 35 -7.22 -20.54 -23.88
C ASP A 35 -5.82 -21.10 -24.15
N GLY A 36 -5.52 -22.26 -23.57
CA GLY A 36 -4.15 -22.76 -23.46
C GLY A 36 -3.22 -21.74 -22.78
N ASN A 37 -2.19 -21.29 -23.51
CA ASN A 37 -1.22 -20.30 -23.04
C ASN A 37 -1.55 -18.85 -23.47
N GLN A 38 -2.65 -18.64 -24.19
CA GLN A 38 -3.04 -17.34 -24.71
C GLN A 38 -4.12 -16.70 -23.85
N VAL A 39 -3.92 -15.42 -23.49
CA VAL A 39 -4.98 -14.62 -22.85
C VAL A 39 -6.02 -14.25 -23.90
N ILE A 40 -7.25 -14.71 -23.73
CA ILE A 40 -8.38 -14.44 -24.63
C ILE A 40 -9.33 -13.36 -24.10
N GLY A 41 -9.18 -12.98 -22.83
CA GLY A 41 -10.03 -11.97 -22.22
C GLY A 41 -9.67 -11.69 -20.77
N TYR A 42 -10.49 -10.86 -20.14
CA TYR A 42 -10.36 -10.49 -18.74
C TYR A 42 -11.73 -10.53 -18.08
N GLU A 43 -11.80 -11.15 -16.92
CA GLU A 43 -12.97 -11.13 -16.05
C GLU A 43 -12.74 -10.12 -14.92
N SER A 44 -13.78 -9.39 -14.54
CA SER A 44 -13.70 -8.45 -13.41
C SER A 44 -14.84 -8.67 -12.43
N VAL A 45 -14.49 -9.06 -11.21
CA VAL A 45 -15.40 -9.06 -10.06
C VAL A 45 -15.26 -7.74 -9.33
N ARG A 46 -16.39 -7.14 -8.95
CA ARG A 46 -16.44 -5.83 -8.31
C ARG A 46 -17.31 -5.89 -7.09
N ILE A 47 -16.78 -5.41 -5.97
CA ILE A 47 -17.55 -5.27 -4.73
C ILE A 47 -17.57 -3.82 -4.28
N LYS A 48 -18.57 -3.46 -3.49
CA LYS A 48 -18.64 -2.15 -2.84
C LYS A 48 -17.48 -2.05 -1.84
N PRO A 49 -16.58 -1.06 -1.97
CA PRO A 49 -15.50 -0.87 -1.03
C PRO A 49 -16.01 -0.30 0.29
N THR A 50 -15.25 -0.52 1.36
CA THR A 50 -15.54 0.09 2.68
C THR A 50 -15.25 1.59 2.64
N ALA A 51 -15.85 2.36 3.55
CA ALA A 51 -15.59 3.79 3.68
C ALA A 51 -14.09 4.09 3.88
N GLU A 52 -13.40 3.26 4.67
CA GLU A 52 -11.96 3.40 4.91
C GLU A 52 -11.13 3.11 3.64
N GLN A 53 -11.52 2.12 2.84
CA GLN A 53 -10.87 1.87 1.55
C GLN A 53 -11.04 3.06 0.60
N ILE A 54 -12.23 3.67 0.55
CA ILE A 54 -12.49 4.87 -0.26
C ILE A 54 -11.62 6.03 0.25
N ARG A 55 -11.61 6.29 1.55
CA ARG A 55 -10.83 7.39 2.15
C ARG A 55 -9.34 7.29 1.82
N ARG A 56 -8.75 6.08 1.94
CA ARG A 56 -7.35 5.83 1.59
C ARG A 56 -7.09 6.00 0.10
N ALA A 57 -7.97 5.47 -0.75
CA ALA A 57 -7.82 5.59 -2.20
C ALA A 57 -7.95 7.04 -2.67
N GLU A 58 -8.84 7.82 -2.07
CA GLU A 58 -9.02 9.24 -2.37
C GLU A 58 -7.78 10.05 -1.99
N ALA A 59 -7.23 9.85 -0.79
CA ALA A 59 -5.98 10.49 -0.38
C ALA A 59 -4.82 10.12 -1.33
N LEU A 60 -4.75 8.86 -1.75
CA LEU A 60 -3.75 8.39 -2.70
C LEU A 60 -3.91 9.06 -4.08
N TYR A 61 -5.12 9.10 -4.63
CA TYR A 61 -5.36 9.71 -5.93
C TYR A 61 -5.17 11.23 -5.92
N GLN A 62 -5.53 11.92 -4.84
CA GLN A 62 -5.23 13.35 -4.68
C GLN A 62 -3.73 13.62 -4.80
N ARG A 63 -2.89 12.76 -4.22
CA ARG A 63 -1.42 12.90 -4.32
C ARG A 63 -0.94 12.68 -5.75
N ILE A 64 -1.42 11.62 -6.41
CA ILE A 64 -1.05 11.33 -7.81
C ILE A 64 -1.46 12.48 -8.73
N ASN A 65 -2.67 13.02 -8.56
CA ASN A 65 -3.16 14.15 -9.35
C ASN A 65 -2.36 15.44 -9.12
N GLN A 66 -1.72 15.57 -7.96
CA GLN A 66 -0.77 16.65 -7.64
C GLN A 66 0.66 16.36 -8.14
N GLY A 67 0.88 15.29 -8.91
CA GLY A 67 2.21 14.87 -9.38
C GLY A 67 3.11 14.29 -8.27
N LYS A 68 2.56 13.97 -7.10
CA LYS A 68 3.32 13.41 -5.97
C LYS A 68 3.27 11.88 -6.01
N SER A 69 4.26 11.24 -5.37
CA SER A 69 4.24 9.79 -5.12
C SER A 69 2.96 9.36 -4.41
N ALA A 70 2.37 8.25 -4.86
CA ALA A 70 1.13 7.66 -4.33
C ALA A 70 1.19 7.48 -2.80
N VAL A 71 2.33 7.01 -2.31
CA VAL A 71 2.61 6.86 -0.87
C VAL A 71 3.52 8.01 -0.41
N PRO A 72 3.22 8.69 0.70
CA PRO A 72 4.12 9.66 1.34
C PRO A 72 5.49 9.06 1.66
N GLN A 73 6.55 9.86 1.57
CA GLN A 73 7.91 9.38 1.89
C GLN A 73 8.03 8.96 3.36
N ARG A 74 7.34 9.66 4.27
CA ARG A 74 7.28 9.33 5.71
C ARG A 74 6.75 7.93 5.97
N ASP A 75 5.74 7.51 5.21
CA ASP A 75 5.08 6.21 5.38
C ASP A 75 6.01 5.06 4.95
N LYS A 76 7.14 5.35 4.28
CA LYS A 76 8.16 4.36 3.92
C LYS A 76 9.20 4.14 5.02
N TRP A 77 9.66 5.20 5.70
CA TRP A 77 10.76 5.11 6.66
C TRP A 77 10.31 5.09 8.13
N LEU A 78 9.14 5.66 8.44
CA LEU A 78 8.63 5.72 9.80
C LEU A 78 8.43 4.31 10.41
N PRO A 79 7.88 3.31 9.68
CA PRO A 79 7.76 1.96 10.23
C PRO A 79 9.12 1.35 10.55
N VAL A 80 10.11 1.51 9.65
CA VAL A 80 11.48 1.03 9.88
C VAL A 80 12.04 1.66 11.16
N LEU A 81 11.91 2.98 11.33
CA LEU A 81 12.38 3.64 12.54
C LEU A 81 11.64 3.13 13.80
N GLN A 82 10.33 2.94 13.73
CA GLN A 82 9.53 2.41 14.84
C GLN A 82 9.93 0.98 15.22
N ASP A 83 10.24 0.14 14.24
CA ASP A 83 10.68 -1.24 14.45
C ASP A 83 12.06 -1.31 15.12
N TRP A 84 12.96 -0.38 14.79
CA TRP A 84 14.32 -0.35 15.33
C TRP A 84 14.47 0.39 16.66
N LEU A 85 13.57 1.35 16.94
CA LEU A 85 13.56 2.14 18.17
C LEU A 85 13.70 1.30 19.45
N PRO A 86 12.94 0.20 19.68
CA PRO A 86 13.09 -0.58 20.91
C PRO A 86 14.48 -1.21 21.06
N PHE A 87 15.09 -1.69 19.97
CA PHE A 87 16.43 -2.28 20.02
C PHE A 87 17.50 -1.25 20.35
N ILE A 88 17.37 -0.04 19.79
CA ILE A 88 18.27 1.08 20.08
C ILE A 88 18.15 1.47 21.57
N LEU A 89 16.93 1.58 22.10
CA LEU A 89 16.71 1.93 23.50
C LEU A 89 17.28 0.88 24.47
N VAL A 90 17.05 -0.41 24.20
CA VAL A 90 17.62 -1.50 25.01
C VAL A 90 19.14 -1.49 24.96
N SER A 91 19.74 -1.32 23.77
CA SER A 91 21.19 -1.25 23.61
C SER A 91 21.82 -0.10 24.38
N GLN A 92 21.23 1.10 24.31
CA GLN A 92 21.71 2.28 25.04
C GLN A 92 21.57 2.10 26.56
N LEU A 93 20.47 1.51 27.03
CA LEU A 93 20.26 1.21 28.44
C LEU A 93 21.29 0.19 28.96
N SER A 94 21.51 -0.91 28.23
CA SER A 94 22.53 -1.91 28.57
C SER A 94 23.94 -1.31 28.58
N PHE A 95 24.25 -0.44 27.61
CA PHE A 95 25.54 0.27 27.57
C PHE A 95 25.73 1.17 28.79
N MET A 96 24.72 1.96 29.15
CA MET A 96 24.78 2.84 30.32
C MET A 96 24.96 2.07 31.63
N ILE A 97 24.25 0.95 31.80
CA ILE A 97 24.41 0.08 32.98
C ILE A 97 25.83 -0.48 33.04
N GLY A 98 26.35 -0.99 31.92
CA GLY A 98 27.72 -1.50 31.82
C GLY A 98 28.77 -0.43 32.13
N ALA A 99 28.62 0.77 31.58
CA ALA A 99 29.52 1.90 31.81
C ALA A 99 29.51 2.36 33.27
N SER A 100 28.33 2.41 33.91
CA SER A 100 28.21 2.75 35.33
C SER A 100 28.89 1.70 36.22
N LEU A 101 28.67 0.40 35.95
CA LEU A 101 29.34 -0.67 36.71
C LEU A 101 30.86 -0.63 36.56
N ASN A 102 31.38 -0.29 35.37
CA ASN A 102 32.82 -0.19 35.13
C ASN A 102 33.45 1.06 35.80
N SER A 103 32.67 2.10 36.09
CA SER A 103 33.16 3.30 36.79
C SER A 103 33.23 3.15 38.32
N HIS A 104 32.75 2.04 38.87
CA HIS A 104 32.72 1.74 40.30
C HIS A 104 33.77 0.72 40.75
N TRP A 105 34.75 0.39 39.88
CA TRP A 105 35.95 -0.39 40.17
C TRP A 105 37.19 0.46 39.87
#